data_AF-A0A8T0DF94-F1
#
_entry.id   AF-A0A8T0DF94-F1
#
_cell.length_a   1.000
_cell.length_b   1.000
_cell.length_c   1.000
_cell.angle_alpha   90.00
_cell.angle_beta   90.00
_cell.angle_gamma   90.00
#
_symmetry.space_group_name_H-M   'P 1'
#
loop_
_entity.id
_entity.type
_entity.pdbx_description
1 polymer ?
#
loop_
_entity_poly.entity_id
_entity_poly.type
_entity_poly.pdbx_seq_one_letter_code
_entity_poly.pdbx_strand_id
1 'polypeptide(L)'
;MFGGNGSFLCTLFLFVFLYERTRADYPLEFTAQVQSYPNIMRAKEDCLPLKGNYEHAQTYVCDVDRLLTVNQINRLNELLQEFRNLKNRDSSACSPANPNPVIAIALVNKLKVGNENPDRLLSYASIFAYYLFNEWNLPSTCHTGSDKMIIFYSKDDGMIYTFAGNLLERKLPSSRLIDIAVQARLYFSNGIYEGLTYLIQKYRQVVP
;
A
#
# COMPACT_ATOMS: atom_id res chain seq x y z
N MET A 1 46.92 46.28 2.41
CA MET A 1 45.94 45.85 1.38
C MET A 1 45.48 44.43 1.74
N PHE A 2 44.44 44.35 2.58
CA PHE A 2 43.63 43.14 2.80
C PHE A 2 42.32 43.39 2.04
N GLY A 3 41.59 42.42 1.49
CA GLY A 3 41.71 40.98 1.45
C GLY A 3 40.58 40.48 0.53
N GLY A 4 40.87 39.48 -0.29
CA GLY A 4 39.89 38.81 -1.14
C GLY A 4 39.84 37.33 -0.78
N ASN A 5 38.66 36.74 -0.96
CA ASN A 5 38.33 35.30 -0.85
C ASN A 5 37.74 34.81 0.49
N GLY A 6 36.67 35.46 0.97
CA GLY A 6 35.89 34.98 2.13
C GLY A 6 34.42 34.63 1.87
N SER A 7 33.84 34.96 0.71
CA SER A 7 32.37 35.04 0.61
C SER A 7 31.67 33.94 -0.19
N PHE A 8 32.39 33.06 -0.90
CA PHE A 8 31.75 32.03 -1.75
C PHE A 8 31.59 30.65 -1.07
N LEU A 9 32.39 30.36 -0.04
CA LEU A 9 32.32 29.07 0.68
C LEU A 9 31.19 29.03 1.72
N CYS A 10 30.78 30.16 2.27
CA CYS A 10 29.76 30.21 3.32
C CYS A 10 28.34 29.98 2.76
N THR A 11 28.08 30.45 1.55
CA THR A 11 26.76 30.33 0.90
C THR A 11 26.47 28.92 0.40
N LEU A 12 27.51 28.18 -0.04
CA LEU A 12 27.35 26.81 -0.50
C LEU A 12 27.09 25.83 0.66
N PHE A 13 27.74 26.04 1.81
CA PHE A 13 27.51 25.22 3.01
C PHE A 13 26.12 25.43 3.62
N LEU A 14 25.58 26.65 3.59
CA LEU A 14 24.21 26.92 4.04
C LEU A 14 23.15 26.22 3.18
N PHE A 15 23.40 26.07 1.87
CA PHE A 15 22.47 25.34 0.99
C PHE A 15 22.52 23.82 1.20
N VAL A 16 23.69 23.23 1.48
CA VAL A 16 23.81 21.79 1.78
C VAL A 16 23.18 21.45 3.13
N PHE A 17 23.36 22.29 4.16
CA PHE A 17 22.72 22.09 5.47
C PHE A 17 21.20 22.28 5.46
N LEU A 18 20.66 23.08 4.54
CA LEU A 18 19.22 23.23 4.36
C LEU A 18 18.61 22.09 3.53
N TYR A 19 19.38 21.45 2.64
CA TYR A 19 18.90 20.34 1.82
C TYR A 19 18.76 19.02 2.62
N GLU A 20 19.59 18.82 3.64
CA GLU A 20 19.43 17.67 4.55
C GLU A 20 18.23 17.81 5.49
N ARG A 21 17.75 19.04 5.72
CA ARG A 21 16.71 19.32 6.73
C ARG A 21 15.27 19.07 6.26
N THR A 22 15.06 18.57 5.03
CA THR A 22 13.72 18.31 4.48
C THR A 22 13.42 16.83 4.19
N ARG A 23 14.30 15.89 4.56
CA ARG A 23 13.84 14.51 4.75
C ARG A 23 13.13 14.47 6.10
N ALA A 24 11.82 14.19 6.08
CA ALA A 24 11.16 13.75 7.28
C ALA A 24 11.88 12.48 7.74
N ASP A 25 12.75 12.59 8.74
CA ASP A 25 13.45 11.45 9.32
C ASP A 25 12.38 10.62 10.06
N TYR A 26 11.89 9.59 9.38
CA TYR A 26 11.02 8.59 10.01
C TYR A 26 11.83 7.77 11.01
N PRO A 27 11.19 7.20 12.05
CA PRO A 27 11.87 6.31 12.98
C PRO A 27 12.65 5.21 12.25
N LEU A 28 13.84 4.89 12.77
CA LEU A 28 14.72 3.89 12.15
C LEU A 28 14.02 2.53 12.02
N GLU A 29 13.26 2.14 13.05
CA GLU A 29 12.52 0.88 13.05
C GLU A 29 11.40 0.83 12.01
N PHE A 30 10.70 1.96 11.79
CA PHE A 30 9.69 2.07 10.74
C PHE A 30 10.35 1.96 9.37
N THR A 31 11.44 2.69 9.15
CA THR A 31 12.19 2.66 7.89
C THR A 31 12.68 1.24 7.59
N ALA A 32 13.25 0.57 8.58
CA ALA A 32 13.68 -0.82 8.46
C ALA A 32 12.50 -1.75 8.18
N GLN A 33 11.37 -1.60 8.86
CA GLN A 33 10.16 -2.40 8.62
C GLN A 33 9.67 -2.28 7.18
N VAL A 34 9.59 -1.06 6.64
CA VAL A 34 9.15 -0.81 5.26
C VAL A 34 10.13 -1.43 4.26
N GLN A 35 11.43 -1.18 4.43
CA GLN A 35 12.47 -1.64 3.48
C GLN A 35 12.66 -3.16 3.48
N SER A 36 12.43 -3.81 4.62
CA SER A 36 12.51 -5.27 4.77
C SER A 36 11.19 -5.98 4.49
N TYR A 37 10.09 -5.25 4.26
CA TYR A 37 8.81 -5.88 3.97
C TYR A 37 8.90 -6.65 2.64
N PRO A 38 8.49 -7.92 2.61
CA PRO A 38 8.74 -8.76 1.45
C PRO A 38 8.01 -8.28 0.20
N ASN A 39 8.64 -8.53 -0.94
CA ASN A 39 8.07 -8.25 -2.24
C ASN A 39 7.24 -9.44 -2.71
N ILE A 40 5.92 -9.35 -2.66
CA ILE A 40 5.01 -10.45 -3.01
C ILE A 40 5.17 -10.97 -4.45
N MET A 41 5.70 -10.16 -5.37
CA MET A 41 5.97 -10.58 -6.74
C MET A 41 7.29 -11.34 -6.91
N ARG A 42 8.21 -11.27 -5.95
CA ARG A 42 9.55 -11.90 -6.02
C ARG A 42 9.79 -12.96 -4.94
N ALA A 43 9.14 -12.82 -3.79
CA ALA A 43 9.36 -13.63 -2.58
C ALA A 43 8.02 -13.91 -1.89
N LYS A 44 7.16 -14.69 -2.56
CA LYS A 44 5.81 -14.97 -2.04
C LYS A 44 5.84 -15.80 -0.75
N GLU A 45 6.86 -16.62 -0.57
CA GLU A 45 7.06 -17.50 0.58
C GLU A 45 7.32 -16.68 1.86
N ASP A 46 8.05 -15.57 1.73
CA ASP A 46 8.31 -14.64 2.85
C ASP A 46 7.06 -13.85 3.23
N CYS A 47 6.18 -13.60 2.26
CA CYS A 47 4.86 -13.02 2.49
C CYS A 47 3.86 -13.99 3.13
N LEU A 48 4.06 -15.29 3.00
CA LEU A 48 3.12 -16.34 3.44
C LEU A 48 3.84 -17.40 4.29
N PRO A 49 4.38 -17.02 5.47
CA PRO A 49 5.22 -17.91 6.27
C PRO A 49 4.46 -19.06 6.93
N LEU A 50 3.12 -19.02 6.94
CA LEU A 50 2.29 -20.10 7.43
C LEU A 50 2.31 -21.26 6.43
N LYS A 51 2.68 -22.47 6.87
CA LYS A 51 2.66 -23.66 6.00
C LYS A 51 1.21 -24.10 5.73
N GLY A 52 0.90 -24.42 4.48
CA GLY A 52 -0.38 -25.00 4.11
C GLY A 52 -0.61 -25.07 2.60
N ASN A 53 -1.81 -25.49 2.21
CA ASN A 53 -2.21 -25.65 0.82
C ASN A 53 -2.71 -24.32 0.25
N TYR A 54 -1.81 -23.55 -0.36
CA TYR A 54 -2.18 -22.35 -1.11
C TYR A 54 -2.64 -22.72 -2.52
N GLU A 55 -3.88 -22.35 -2.85
CA GLU A 55 -4.55 -22.79 -4.08
C GLU A 55 -4.12 -22.00 -5.32
N HIS A 56 -3.53 -20.82 -5.13
CA HIS A 56 -3.16 -19.93 -6.22
C HIS A 56 -1.64 -19.89 -6.41
N ALA A 57 -1.19 -20.07 -7.66
CA ALA A 57 0.24 -19.99 -8.02
C ALA A 57 0.84 -18.61 -7.72
N GLN A 58 0.04 -17.56 -7.90
CA GLN A 58 0.33 -16.17 -7.55
C GLN A 58 -0.62 -15.71 -6.45
N THR A 59 -0.07 -15.03 -5.44
CA THR A 59 -0.85 -14.36 -4.38
C THR A 59 -0.74 -12.84 -4.53
N TYR A 60 -1.78 -12.15 -4.09
CA TYR A 60 -1.86 -10.70 -3.93
C TYR A 60 -2.03 -10.30 -2.46
N VAL A 61 -1.95 -11.26 -1.53
CA VAL A 61 -1.99 -11.03 -0.08
C VAL A 61 -0.63 -11.35 0.51
N CYS A 62 -0.04 -10.37 1.19
CA CYS A 62 1.19 -10.51 1.98
C CYS A 62 0.84 -10.40 3.47
N ASP A 63 1.03 -11.50 4.20
CA ASP A 63 0.67 -11.66 5.61
C ASP A 63 1.85 -12.22 6.41
N VAL A 64 2.88 -11.38 6.56
CA VAL A 64 4.13 -11.74 7.26
C VAL A 64 3.90 -12.13 8.73
N ASP A 65 2.84 -11.59 9.32
CA ASP A 65 2.51 -11.73 10.74
C ASP A 65 1.47 -12.83 11.02
N ARG A 66 1.02 -13.56 9.99
CA ARG A 66 0.08 -14.69 10.08
C ARG A 66 -1.25 -14.28 10.72
N LEU A 67 -1.75 -13.12 10.33
CA LEU A 67 -3.03 -12.58 10.76
C LEU A 67 -4.23 -13.31 10.18
N LEU A 68 -4.04 -14.04 9.09
CA LEU A 68 -5.05 -14.79 8.39
C LEU A 68 -4.71 -16.29 8.35
N THR A 69 -5.75 -17.10 8.30
CA THR A 69 -5.63 -18.53 8.00
C THR A 69 -5.38 -18.75 6.51
N VAL A 70 -4.79 -19.90 6.15
CA VAL A 70 -4.57 -20.30 4.75
C VAL A 70 -5.87 -20.24 3.93
N ASN A 71 -6.99 -20.70 4.48
CA ASN A 71 -8.30 -20.65 3.83
C ASN A 71 -8.76 -19.20 3.57
N GLN A 72 -8.57 -18.30 4.53
CA GLN A 72 -8.90 -16.87 4.34
C GLN A 72 -8.02 -16.24 3.25
N ILE A 73 -6.73 -16.59 3.19
CA ILE A 73 -5.82 -16.11 2.15
C ILE A 73 -6.23 -16.63 0.77
N ASN A 74 -6.61 -17.90 0.65
CA ASN A 74 -7.11 -18.47 -0.61
C ASN A 74 -8.36 -17.72 -1.08
N ARG A 75 -9.37 -17.55 -0.20
CA ARG A 75 -10.61 -16.83 -0.53
C ARG A 75 -10.39 -15.37 -0.90
N LEU A 76 -9.47 -14.67 -0.23
CA LEU A 76 -9.12 -13.29 -0.63
C LEU A 76 -8.46 -13.27 -2.00
N ASN A 77 -7.56 -14.21 -2.29
CA ASN A 77 -6.92 -14.29 -3.60
C ASN A 77 -7.92 -14.61 -4.71
N GLU A 78 -8.88 -15.48 -4.47
CA GLU A 78 -10.00 -15.74 -5.39
C GLU A 78 -10.75 -14.43 -5.69
N LEU A 79 -11.18 -13.69 -4.67
CA LEU A 79 -11.86 -12.40 -4.82
C LEU A 79 -11.03 -11.37 -5.61
N LEU A 80 -9.73 -11.26 -5.32
CA LEU A 80 -8.82 -10.33 -6.01
C LEU A 80 -8.61 -10.72 -7.48
N GLN A 81 -8.54 -12.02 -7.78
CA GLN A 81 -8.38 -12.52 -9.14
C GLN A 81 -9.67 -12.39 -9.95
N GLU A 82 -10.83 -12.67 -9.35
CA GLU A 82 -12.13 -12.40 -9.95
C GLU A 82 -12.25 -10.93 -10.34
N PHE A 83 -11.87 -10.03 -9.45
CA PHE A 83 -11.92 -8.60 -9.70
C PHE A 83 -11.12 -8.19 -10.94
N ARG A 84 -9.90 -8.73 -11.08
CA ARG A 84 -9.04 -8.53 -12.26
C ARG A 84 -9.61 -9.12 -13.55
N ASN A 85 -10.33 -10.24 -13.45
CA ASN A 85 -10.78 -11.04 -14.60
C ASN A 85 -12.11 -10.55 -15.20
N LEU A 86 -12.78 -9.53 -14.63
CA LEU A 86 -14.05 -8.94 -15.11
C LEU A 86 -13.96 -8.17 -16.44
N LYS A 87 -12.95 -8.47 -17.25
CA LYS A 87 -12.62 -7.86 -18.54
C LYS A 87 -13.86 -7.55 -19.39
N ASN A 88 -14.18 -6.26 -19.53
CA ASN A 88 -14.91 -5.81 -20.73
C ASN A 88 -13.97 -5.99 -21.92
N ARG A 89 -14.26 -6.96 -22.79
CA ARG A 89 -13.45 -7.29 -23.98
C ARG A 89 -13.26 -6.11 -24.94
N ASP A 90 -14.11 -5.08 -24.83
CA ASP A 90 -14.18 -3.97 -25.79
C ASP A 90 -13.53 -2.65 -25.31
N SER A 91 -13.07 -2.56 -24.05
CA SER A 91 -12.42 -1.33 -23.55
C SER A 91 -10.90 -1.43 -23.59
N SER A 92 -10.23 -0.36 -24.04
CA SER A 92 -8.78 -0.23 -23.87
C SER A 92 -8.44 -0.36 -22.39
N ALA A 93 -7.47 -1.20 -22.07
CA ALA A 93 -7.15 -1.57 -20.68
C ALA A 93 -6.68 -0.39 -19.81
N CYS A 94 -6.43 0.78 -20.43
CA CYS A 94 -6.00 2.02 -19.78
C CYS A 94 -7.00 3.17 -19.96
N SER A 95 -8.29 2.87 -19.90
CA SER A 95 -9.33 3.89 -19.90
C SER A 95 -9.58 4.40 -18.47
N PRO A 96 -9.46 5.72 -18.19
CA PRO A 96 -9.90 6.27 -16.91
C PRO A 96 -11.40 6.08 -16.65
N ALA A 97 -12.19 5.88 -17.71
CA ALA A 97 -13.62 5.62 -17.62
C ALA A 97 -13.93 4.18 -17.21
N ASN A 98 -13.07 3.22 -17.59
CA ASN A 98 -13.21 1.79 -17.28
C ASN A 98 -11.85 1.22 -16.85
N PRO A 99 -11.30 1.62 -15.70
CA PRO A 99 -10.03 1.07 -15.24
C PRO A 99 -10.22 -0.36 -14.76
N ASN A 100 -9.20 -1.20 -14.92
CA ASN A 100 -9.19 -2.59 -14.42
C ASN A 100 -8.15 -2.73 -13.32
N PRO A 101 -8.51 -2.56 -12.03
CA PRO A 101 -7.49 -2.42 -11.01
C PRO A 101 -6.85 -3.73 -10.63
N VAL A 102 -5.54 -3.71 -10.40
CA VAL A 102 -4.84 -4.80 -9.71
C VAL A 102 -4.64 -4.41 -8.26
N ILE A 103 -5.33 -5.12 -7.36
CA ILE A 103 -5.31 -4.85 -5.92
C ILE A 103 -4.36 -5.87 -5.25
N ALA A 104 -3.46 -5.39 -4.40
CA ALA A 104 -2.71 -6.20 -3.46
C ALA A 104 -2.90 -5.74 -2.02
N ILE A 105 -2.65 -6.63 -1.07
CA ILE A 105 -2.90 -6.45 0.35
C ILE A 105 -1.61 -6.69 1.12
N ALA A 106 -1.26 -5.75 2.00
CA ALA A 106 -0.14 -5.83 2.93
C ALA A 106 -0.66 -5.78 4.37
N LEU A 107 -0.31 -6.79 5.15
CA LEU A 107 -0.73 -6.94 6.54
C LEU A 107 0.48 -6.91 7.48
N VAL A 108 0.32 -6.19 8.60
CA VAL A 108 1.24 -6.21 9.73
C VAL A 108 0.47 -6.24 11.06
N ASN A 109 1.07 -6.80 12.10
CA ASN A 109 0.58 -6.66 13.47
C ASN A 109 0.54 -5.18 13.85
N LYS A 110 1.67 -4.49 13.76
CA LYS A 110 1.83 -3.10 14.21
C LYS A 110 2.88 -2.34 13.39
N LEU A 111 2.68 -1.05 13.20
CA LEU A 111 3.68 -0.13 12.68
C LEU A 111 4.77 0.12 13.74
N LYS A 112 6.04 -0.03 13.35
CA LYS A 112 7.20 0.18 14.24
C LYS A 112 7.59 1.65 14.34
N VAL A 113 6.71 2.47 14.90
CA VAL A 113 6.89 3.93 15.01
C VAL A 113 7.33 4.41 16.40
N GLY A 114 7.61 3.49 17.33
CA GLY A 114 8.06 3.82 18.68
C GLY A 114 7.03 4.65 19.48
N ASN A 115 7.49 5.70 20.15
CA ASN A 115 6.67 6.62 20.96
C ASN A 115 6.14 7.84 20.17
N GLU A 116 6.09 7.73 18.84
CA GLU A 116 5.55 8.80 17.99
C GLU A 116 4.08 9.12 18.29
N ASN A 117 3.65 10.34 17.95
CA ASN A 117 2.26 10.75 18.12
C ASN A 117 1.34 9.79 17.33
N PRO A 118 0.37 9.11 17.99
CA PRO A 118 -0.64 8.29 17.33
C PRO A 118 -1.37 8.99 16.17
N ASP A 119 -1.50 10.32 16.22
CA ASP A 119 -2.12 11.11 15.15
C ASP A 119 -1.38 11.00 13.81
N ARG A 120 -0.12 10.56 13.81
CA ARG A 120 0.70 10.38 12.60
C ARG A 120 0.60 8.99 11.99
N LEU A 121 -0.13 8.06 12.61
CA LEU A 121 -0.25 6.67 12.12
C LEU A 121 -0.80 6.60 10.70
N LEU A 122 -1.72 7.50 10.33
CA LEU A 122 -2.21 7.60 8.95
C LEU A 122 -1.10 7.97 7.96
N SER A 123 -0.21 8.90 8.32
CA SER A 123 0.94 9.26 7.50
C SER A 123 1.87 8.07 7.32
N TYR A 124 2.23 7.37 8.40
CA TYR A 124 3.08 6.18 8.34
C TYR A 124 2.48 5.07 7.47
N ALA A 125 1.19 4.77 7.64
CA ALA A 125 0.46 3.83 6.79
C ALA A 125 0.48 4.25 5.31
N SER A 126 0.34 5.54 5.03
CA SER A 126 0.37 6.07 3.66
C SER A 126 1.73 5.90 2.98
N ILE A 127 2.81 6.14 3.72
CA ILE A 127 4.19 5.99 3.23
C ILE A 127 4.49 4.52 2.99
N PHE A 128 4.07 3.64 3.91
CA PHE A 128 4.23 2.20 3.77
C PHE A 128 3.54 1.73 2.47
N ALA A 129 2.26 2.05 2.30
CA ALA A 129 1.51 1.66 1.11
C ALA A 129 2.11 2.23 -0.18
N TYR A 130 2.56 3.48 -0.17
CA TYR A 130 3.26 4.11 -1.31
C TYR A 130 4.55 3.39 -1.67
N TYR A 131 5.38 3.04 -0.67
CA TYR A 131 6.61 2.29 -0.91
C TYR A 131 6.31 0.94 -1.58
N LEU A 132 5.35 0.18 -1.06
CA LEU A 132 4.94 -1.10 -1.64
C LEU A 132 4.37 -0.95 -3.05
N PHE A 133 3.62 0.11 -3.31
CA PHE A 133 3.07 0.40 -4.64
C PHE A 133 4.19 0.51 -5.70
N ASN A 134 5.31 1.14 -5.35
CA ASN A 134 6.46 1.27 -6.23
C ASN A 134 7.29 -0.01 -6.32
N GLU A 135 7.55 -0.67 -5.19
CA GLU A 135 8.47 -1.80 -5.13
C GLU A 135 7.87 -3.11 -5.64
N TRP A 136 6.61 -3.39 -5.33
CA TRP A 136 5.99 -4.68 -5.67
C TRP A 136 5.82 -4.88 -7.17
N ASN A 137 5.90 -3.81 -7.96
CA ASN A 137 5.76 -3.86 -9.42
C ASN A 137 4.65 -4.82 -9.87
N LEU A 138 3.46 -4.66 -9.28
CA LEU A 138 2.32 -5.54 -9.57
C LEU A 138 2.07 -5.62 -11.09
N PRO A 139 1.56 -6.75 -11.60
CA PRO A 139 1.09 -6.81 -12.97
C PRO A 139 0.12 -5.68 -13.22
N SER A 140 0.32 -4.97 -14.32
CA SER A 140 -0.51 -3.83 -14.68
C SER A 140 -0.85 -3.95 -16.15
N THR A 141 -2.07 -3.57 -16.47
CA THR A 141 -2.51 -3.47 -17.85
C THR A 141 -2.04 -2.17 -18.51
N CYS A 142 -1.63 -1.20 -17.68
CA CYS A 142 -1.06 0.07 -18.12
C CYS A 142 0.45 0.14 -17.91
N HIS A 143 1.18 0.65 -18.90
CA HIS A 143 2.63 0.79 -18.81
C HIS A 143 3.09 1.64 -17.60
N THR A 144 2.23 2.53 -17.12
CA THR A 144 2.47 3.42 -15.97
C THR A 144 2.19 2.78 -14.60
N GLY A 145 1.54 1.61 -14.54
CA GLY A 145 1.07 1.04 -13.27
C GLY A 145 -0.03 1.83 -12.56
N SER A 146 -0.66 2.77 -13.26
CA SER A 146 -1.64 3.69 -12.68
C SER A 146 -2.99 3.05 -12.34
N ASP A 147 -3.21 1.80 -12.73
CA ASP A 147 -4.36 0.94 -12.41
C ASP A 147 -4.15 0.10 -11.13
N LYS A 148 -3.00 0.21 -10.45
CA LYS A 148 -2.72 -0.59 -9.25
C LYS A 148 -3.36 0.00 -7.99
N MET A 149 -3.58 -0.85 -7.00
CA MET A 149 -3.94 -0.46 -5.64
C MET A 149 -3.20 -1.30 -4.60
N ILE A 150 -2.79 -0.67 -3.50
CA ILE A 150 -2.28 -1.34 -2.30
C ILE A 150 -3.24 -1.04 -1.15
N ILE A 151 -3.82 -2.09 -0.56
CA ILE A 151 -4.51 -2.02 0.72
C ILE A 151 -3.49 -2.38 1.80
N PHE A 152 -3.24 -1.44 2.71
CA PHE A 152 -2.41 -1.66 3.88
C PHE A 152 -3.28 -1.74 5.13
N TYR A 153 -3.06 -2.75 5.96
CA TYR A 153 -3.71 -2.89 7.25
C TYR A 153 -2.70 -3.20 8.36
N SER A 154 -2.78 -2.43 9.43
CA SER A 154 -2.10 -2.71 10.69
C SER A 154 -3.12 -3.01 11.78
N LYS A 155 -3.03 -4.22 12.34
CA LYS A 155 -4.02 -4.76 13.27
C LYS A 155 -4.08 -4.00 14.59
N ASP A 156 -2.95 -3.89 15.29
CA ASP A 156 -2.90 -3.35 16.64
C ASP A 156 -3.07 -1.82 16.64
N ASP A 157 -2.73 -1.16 15.53
CA ASP A 157 -2.96 0.26 15.33
C ASP A 157 -4.39 0.57 14.82
N GLY A 158 -5.17 -0.45 14.42
CA GLY A 158 -6.48 -0.27 13.80
C GLY A 158 -6.44 0.56 12.51
N MET A 159 -5.29 0.56 11.83
CA MET A 159 -5.02 1.43 10.69
C MET A 159 -5.33 0.74 9.37
N ILE A 160 -6.21 1.36 8.59
CA ILE A 160 -6.54 0.97 7.23
C ILE A 160 -6.11 2.11 6.33
N TYR A 161 -5.31 1.81 5.30
CA TYR A 161 -4.97 2.77 4.27
C TYR A 161 -5.06 2.10 2.89
N THR A 162 -5.45 2.86 1.88
CA THR A 162 -5.42 2.37 0.50
C THR A 162 -4.72 3.40 -0.37
N PHE A 163 -3.63 2.98 -1.02
CA PHE A 163 -2.97 3.74 -2.05
C PHE A 163 -3.48 3.28 -3.41
N ALA A 164 -3.97 4.19 -4.24
CA ALA A 164 -4.49 3.91 -5.57
C ALA A 164 -3.72 4.72 -6.61
N GLY A 165 -3.42 4.11 -7.75
CA GLY A 165 -2.76 4.81 -8.86
C GLY A 165 -3.67 5.86 -9.51
N ASN A 166 -3.06 6.82 -10.20
CA ASN A 166 -3.74 8.00 -10.74
C ASN A 166 -4.89 7.69 -11.72
N LEU A 167 -4.92 6.51 -12.35
CA LEU A 167 -6.03 6.14 -13.25
C LEU A 167 -7.33 5.96 -12.48
N LEU A 168 -7.22 5.54 -11.22
CA LEU A 168 -8.33 5.24 -10.34
C LEU A 168 -8.86 6.49 -9.64
N GLU A 169 -8.07 7.56 -9.56
CA GLU A 169 -8.38 8.78 -8.79
C GLU A 169 -9.72 9.43 -9.18
N ARG A 170 -10.13 9.31 -10.46
CA ARG A 170 -11.43 9.84 -10.91
C ARG A 170 -12.63 9.09 -10.31
N LYS A 171 -12.51 7.77 -10.10
CA LYS A 171 -13.59 6.93 -9.54
C LYS A 171 -13.43 6.76 -8.02
N LEU A 172 -12.20 6.66 -7.56
CA LEU A 172 -11.79 6.45 -6.17
C LEU A 172 -10.81 7.56 -5.74
N PRO A 173 -11.28 8.82 -5.61
CA PRO A 173 -10.45 9.86 -5.01
C PRO A 173 -10.14 9.53 -3.55
N SER A 174 -9.08 10.10 -3.00
CA SER A 174 -8.62 9.81 -1.62
C SER A 174 -9.72 10.00 -0.58
N SER A 175 -10.59 11.01 -0.73
CA SER A 175 -11.74 11.22 0.17
C SER A 175 -12.68 10.02 0.19
N ARG A 176 -12.99 9.44 -0.98
CA ARG A 176 -13.86 8.27 -1.09
C ARG A 176 -13.20 7.00 -0.55
N LEU A 177 -11.89 6.84 -0.74
CA LEU A 177 -11.14 5.75 -0.12
C LEU A 177 -11.18 5.84 1.42
N ILE A 178 -11.04 7.05 1.97
CA ILE A 178 -11.16 7.30 3.41
C ILE A 178 -12.57 6.96 3.91
N ASP A 179 -13.62 7.41 3.22
CA ASP A 179 -15.01 7.11 3.60
C ASP A 179 -15.28 5.59 3.62
N ILE A 180 -14.80 4.86 2.60
CA ILE A 180 -14.90 3.40 2.52
C ILE A 180 -14.14 2.75 3.67
N ALA A 181 -12.93 3.22 3.99
CA ALA A 181 -12.13 2.71 5.11
C ALA A 181 -12.82 2.94 6.47
N VAL A 182 -13.46 4.10 6.68
CA VAL A 182 -14.24 4.39 7.89
C VAL A 182 -15.41 3.42 8.02
N GLN A 183 -16.15 3.16 6.95
CA GLN A 183 -17.26 2.19 6.96
C GLN A 183 -16.78 0.76 7.20
N ALA A 184 -15.61 0.41 6.64
CA ALA A 184 -15.03 -0.93 6.77
C ALA A 184 -14.72 -1.30 8.23
N ARG A 185 -14.49 -0.32 9.12
CA ARG A 185 -14.19 -0.55 10.55
C ARG A 185 -15.22 -1.46 11.23
N LEU A 186 -16.51 -1.35 10.87
CA LEU A 186 -17.58 -2.21 11.39
C LEU A 186 -17.44 -3.68 10.97
N TYR A 187 -16.76 -3.95 9.87
CA TYR A 187 -16.51 -5.32 9.39
C TYR A 187 -15.21 -5.87 9.96
N PHE A 188 -14.20 -5.01 10.16
CA PHE A 188 -12.97 -5.37 10.86
C PHE A 188 -13.20 -5.77 12.32
N SER A 189 -14.29 -5.31 12.97
CA SER A 189 -14.68 -5.81 14.30
C SER A 189 -15.18 -7.26 14.29
N ASN A 190 -15.61 -7.78 13.14
CA ASN A 190 -15.99 -9.19 12.98
C ASN A 190 -14.80 -10.06 12.57
N GLY A 191 -13.77 -9.46 11.96
CA GLY A 191 -12.52 -10.10 11.63
C GLY A 191 -11.80 -9.41 10.47
N ILE A 192 -10.49 -9.66 10.35
CA ILE A 192 -9.64 -9.05 9.32
C ILE A 192 -10.09 -9.48 7.92
N TYR A 193 -10.44 -10.75 7.75
CA TYR A 193 -10.94 -11.29 6.49
C TYR A 193 -12.23 -10.58 6.03
N GLU A 194 -13.18 -10.38 6.95
CA GLU A 194 -14.46 -9.74 6.72
C GLU A 194 -14.26 -8.26 6.32
N GLY A 195 -13.38 -7.56 7.04
CA GLY A 195 -12.99 -6.19 6.73
C GLY A 195 -12.37 -6.03 5.34
N LEU A 196 -11.40 -6.89 5.00
CA LEU A 196 -10.75 -6.88 3.69
C LEU A 196 -11.72 -7.24 2.56
N THR A 197 -12.59 -8.24 2.78
CA THR A 197 -13.63 -8.64 1.83
C THR A 197 -14.56 -7.45 1.53
N TYR A 198 -14.99 -6.73 2.56
CA TYR A 198 -15.81 -5.53 2.40
C TYR A 198 -15.10 -4.47 1.55
N LEU A 199 -13.83 -4.16 1.83
CA LEU A 199 -13.05 -3.19 1.05
C LEU A 199 -12.99 -3.56 -0.44
N ILE A 200 -12.61 -4.81 -0.75
CA ILE A 200 -12.49 -5.31 -2.13
C ILE A 200 -13.84 -5.20 -2.85
N GLN A 201 -14.93 -5.63 -2.20
CA GLN A 201 -16.27 -5.55 -2.79
C GLN A 201 -16.73 -4.11 -3.00
N LYS A 202 -16.40 -3.18 -2.10
CA LYS A 202 -16.74 -1.76 -2.27
C LYS A 202 -15.94 -1.10 -3.38
N TYR A 203 -14.66 -1.40 -3.50
CA TYR A 203 -13.86 -0.93 -4.63
C TYR A 203 -14.41 -1.45 -5.95
N ARG A 204 -14.86 -2.71 -5.98
CA ARG A 204 -15.53 -3.30 -7.15
C ARG A 204 -16.82 -2.60 -7.56
N GLN A 205 -17.62 -2.16 -6.60
CA GLN A 205 -18.86 -1.43 -6.91
C GLN A 205 -18.58 -0.06 -7.54
N VAL A 206 -17.45 0.57 -7.19
CA VAL A 206 -17.10 1.92 -7.65
C VAL A 206 -16.29 1.89 -8.93
N VAL A 207 -15.45 0.87 -9.11
CA VAL A 207 -14.66 0.63 -10.31
C VAL A 207 -15.19 -0.62 -11.02
N PRO A 208 -16.32 -0.49 -11.74
CA PRO A 208 -16.79 -1.52 -12.67
C PRO A 208 -15.99 -1.51 -13.96
#